data_AF-A0AAD5I017-F1
#
_entry.id   AF-A0AAD5I017-F1
#
_cell.length_a   1.000
_cell.length_b   1.000
_cell.length_c   1.000
_cell.angle_alpha   90.00
_cell.angle_beta   90.00
_cell.angle_gamma   90.00
#
_symmetry.space_group_name_H-M   'P 1'
#
loop_
_entity.id
_entity.type
_entity.pdbx_description
1 polymer ?
#
loop_
_entity_poly.entity_id
_entity_poly.type
_entity_poly.pdbx_seq_one_letter_code
_entity_poly.pdbx_strand_id
1 'polypeptide(L)'
;MDPFFSLPAELRVQILAQLQTSSLYQMIRASPAMLHEYTHSKSYIAGVFISKDFDNELIQDAIAVLNFPNLDIPDYPHEAIEHHLELWASKRLSNPLETHDQEATEDLDRLRIRLRIFMGDYVAKAIARVPFRQYRHLPTPSPTQAGIFDVDRLTDSERRRFFQAFLRYELLSKNYNQTCSLGLYWRWNWKKLWDVRGSRTGPHWEVEALRCVHNYLESLYGAMIIRCNDAMAREKRSPFRRQWDGYDTRWNPEYSPCLSNSEALVAVTLAHHGLDLVSSILGVANTGIGGCRRLGSWFKAFTVEVHDRSIDSLPNTNLGTTTHGIPGLYKKLLGYPLLDTFMNSELYRQRAWAFFDDDRFMPNRDTWELFSGDVWQDDIRNNIPYDHFKGQAETLDDDSDDYSEETRGHGKRVVLGPRRFFARQLERELVVFWPSSISHNCTYMDSGLSACAGPLGGL
;
A
#
# COMPACT_ATOMS: atom_id res chain seq x y z
N MET A 1 -22.71 34.96 6.72
CA MET A 1 -22.71 34.39 8.09
C MET A 1 -22.78 32.88 7.96
N ASP A 2 -22.05 32.14 8.79
CA ASP A 2 -22.11 30.68 8.80
C ASP A 2 -23.46 30.23 9.40
N PRO A 3 -24.30 29.49 8.63
CA PRO A 3 -25.66 29.16 9.03
C PRO A 3 -25.72 28.18 10.22
N PHE A 4 -24.63 27.51 10.54
CA PHE A 4 -24.60 26.53 11.62
C PHE A 4 -24.40 27.16 13.01
N PHE A 5 -24.04 28.46 13.10
CA PHE A 5 -23.89 29.15 14.39
C PHE A 5 -25.20 29.25 15.18
N SER A 6 -26.35 29.25 14.51
CA SER A 6 -27.66 29.28 15.20
C SER A 6 -28.11 27.91 15.70
N LEU A 7 -27.41 26.83 15.34
CA LEU A 7 -27.78 25.47 15.77
C LEU A 7 -27.15 25.14 17.13
N PRO A 8 -27.91 24.49 18.04
CA PRO A 8 -27.37 23.84 19.23
C PRO A 8 -26.22 22.89 18.91
N ALA A 9 -25.27 22.75 19.85
CA ALA A 9 -24.11 21.87 19.70
C ALA A 9 -24.52 20.41 19.42
N GLU A 10 -25.56 19.94 20.10
CA GLU A 10 -26.09 18.59 19.98
C GLU A 10 -26.57 18.30 18.55
N LEU A 11 -27.26 19.26 17.93
CA LEU A 11 -27.71 19.12 16.54
C LEU A 11 -26.55 19.17 15.56
N ARG A 12 -25.52 20.00 15.81
CA ARG A 12 -24.31 20.03 14.99
C ARG A 12 -23.57 18.68 15.03
N VAL A 13 -23.43 18.07 16.22
CA VAL A 13 -22.84 16.74 16.37
C VAL A 13 -23.67 15.67 15.65
N GLN A 14 -24.99 15.68 15.80
CA GLN A 14 -25.88 14.73 15.10
C GLN A 14 -25.77 14.84 13.58
N ILE A 15 -25.70 16.06 13.05
CA ILE A 15 -25.47 16.29 11.61
C ILE A 15 -24.12 15.67 11.22
N LEU A 16 -23.03 16.01 11.91
CA LEU A 16 -21.70 15.50 11.60
C LEU A 16 -21.63 13.97 11.64
N ALA A 17 -22.29 13.33 12.60
CA ALA A 17 -22.31 11.88 12.78
C ALA A 17 -23.14 11.14 11.71
N GLN A 18 -24.04 11.83 11.00
CA GLN A 18 -24.88 11.25 9.94
C GLN A 18 -24.30 11.44 8.53
N LEU A 19 -23.30 12.31 8.37
CA LEU A 19 -22.69 12.58 7.07
C LEU A 19 -21.84 11.39 6.61
N GLN A 20 -21.76 11.19 5.29
CA GLN A 20 -20.72 10.35 4.70
C GLN A 20 -19.33 11.00 4.89
N THR A 21 -18.27 10.19 4.88
CA THR A 21 -16.90 10.68 5.10
C THR A 21 -16.52 11.83 4.16
N SER A 22 -16.85 11.72 2.86
CA SER A 22 -16.58 12.77 1.87
C SER A 22 -17.32 14.08 2.19
N SER A 23 -18.61 13.97 2.55
CA SER A 23 -19.48 15.09 2.90
C SER A 23 -19.07 15.74 4.22
N LEU A 24 -18.60 14.96 5.19
CA LEU A 24 -18.07 15.44 6.46
C LEU A 24 -16.90 16.40 6.24
N TYR A 25 -15.90 16.00 5.44
CA TYR A 25 -14.73 16.84 5.18
C TYR A 25 -15.08 18.10 4.39
N GLN A 26 -16.04 18.03 3.47
CA GLN A 26 -16.54 19.21 2.76
C GLN A 26 -17.25 20.17 3.72
N MET A 27 -18.08 19.64 4.63
CA MET A 27 -18.84 20.42 5.62
C MET A 27 -17.91 21.18 6.56
N ILE A 28 -16.94 20.50 7.19
CA ILE A 28 -16.02 21.14 8.15
C ILE A 28 -15.07 22.12 7.45
N ARG A 29 -14.80 21.94 6.15
CA ARG A 29 -14.03 22.90 5.36
C ARG A 29 -14.84 24.16 5.03
N ALA A 30 -16.16 24.01 4.85
CA ALA A 30 -17.05 25.10 4.49
C ALA A 30 -17.58 25.91 5.68
N SER A 31 -17.64 25.30 6.88
CA SER A 31 -18.21 25.93 8.09
C SER A 31 -17.24 25.88 9.28
N PRO A 32 -16.76 27.04 9.76
CA PRO A 32 -16.00 27.14 11.02
C PRO A 32 -16.76 26.61 12.24
N ALA A 33 -18.08 26.83 12.32
CA ALA A 33 -18.89 26.34 13.44
C ALA A 33 -18.97 24.81 13.47
N MET A 34 -19.03 24.16 12.31
CA MET A 34 -19.01 22.69 12.20
C MET A 34 -17.61 22.12 12.44
N LEU A 35 -16.54 22.82 12.00
CA LEU A 35 -15.16 22.42 12.32
C LEU A 35 -14.90 22.46 13.83
N HIS A 36 -15.31 23.53 14.51
CA HIS A 36 -15.18 23.65 15.95
C HIS A 36 -15.88 22.48 16.67
N GLU A 37 -17.13 22.19 16.29
CA GLU A 37 -17.89 21.10 16.88
C GLU A 37 -17.26 19.73 16.59
N TYR A 38 -16.79 19.52 15.36
CA TYR A 38 -16.06 18.31 14.99
C TYR A 38 -14.81 18.10 15.85
N THR A 39 -14.03 19.17 16.11
CA THR A 39 -12.84 19.06 16.97
C THR A 39 -13.19 18.77 18.43
N HIS A 40 -14.29 19.33 18.94
CA HIS A 40 -14.72 19.15 20.32
C HIS A 40 -15.30 17.75 20.58
N SER A 41 -16.07 17.24 19.62
CA SER A 41 -16.79 15.96 19.71
C SER A 41 -16.11 14.84 18.91
N LYS A 42 -14.80 14.97 18.65
CA LYS A 42 -14.05 14.14 17.71
C LYS A 42 -14.09 12.65 18.04
N SER A 43 -13.77 12.26 19.27
CA SER A 43 -13.74 10.83 19.67
C SER A 43 -15.13 10.19 19.59
N TYR A 44 -16.20 10.95 19.90
CA TYR A 44 -17.57 10.47 19.75
C TYR A 44 -17.94 10.24 18.29
N ILE A 45 -17.69 11.24 17.43
CA ILE A 45 -17.97 11.16 15.99
C ILE A 45 -17.15 10.01 15.36
N ALA A 46 -15.87 9.89 15.73
CA ALA A 46 -15.01 8.77 15.35
C ALA A 46 -15.61 7.42 15.76
N GLY A 47 -16.06 7.29 17.01
CA GLY A 47 -16.73 6.09 17.51
C GLY A 47 -17.94 5.69 16.65
N VAL A 48 -18.80 6.65 16.27
CA VAL A 48 -19.95 6.39 15.39
C VAL A 48 -19.51 5.81 14.04
N PHE A 49 -18.52 6.42 13.40
CA PHE A 49 -18.01 5.93 12.12
C PHE A 49 -17.28 4.58 12.24
N ILE A 50 -16.56 4.33 13.35
CA ILE A 50 -15.94 3.03 13.62
C ILE A 50 -17.02 1.97 13.74
N SER A 51 -18.07 2.19 14.53
CA SER A 51 -19.15 1.21 14.71
C SER A 51 -19.94 0.92 13.42
N LYS A 52 -19.93 1.83 12.44
CA LYS A 52 -20.55 1.62 11.13
C LYS A 52 -19.71 0.70 10.21
N ASP A 53 -18.39 0.80 10.30
CA ASP A 53 -17.46 0.08 9.42
C ASP A 53 -16.93 -1.21 10.05
N PHE A 54 -16.75 -1.25 11.38
CA PHE A 54 -16.15 -2.37 12.12
C PHE A 54 -17.17 -3.03 13.04
N ASP A 55 -17.41 -4.31 12.78
CA ASP A 55 -18.04 -5.20 13.76
C ASP A 55 -17.01 -5.65 14.82
N ASN A 56 -17.48 -6.41 15.81
CA ASN A 56 -16.61 -6.91 16.90
C ASN A 56 -15.42 -7.74 16.39
N GLU A 57 -15.53 -8.41 15.24
CA GLU A 57 -14.42 -9.18 14.67
C GLU A 57 -13.39 -8.26 14.00
N LEU A 58 -13.84 -7.27 13.24
CA LEU A 58 -12.98 -6.27 12.61
C LEU A 58 -12.29 -5.37 13.64
N ILE A 59 -12.95 -5.06 14.76
CA ILE A 59 -12.30 -4.38 15.88
C ILE A 59 -11.11 -5.20 16.39
N GLN A 60 -11.26 -6.52 16.59
CA GLN A 60 -10.15 -7.37 17.02
C GLN A 60 -9.01 -7.39 15.99
N ASP A 61 -9.33 -7.51 14.70
CA ASP A 61 -8.34 -7.46 13.61
C ASP A 61 -7.60 -6.10 13.60
N ALA A 62 -8.31 -4.98 13.83
CA ALA A 62 -7.74 -3.63 13.85
C ALA A 62 -6.86 -3.37 15.08
N ILE A 63 -7.31 -3.78 16.27
CA ILE A 63 -6.54 -3.64 17.50
C ILE A 63 -5.28 -4.50 17.46
N ALA A 64 -5.34 -5.70 16.86
CA ALA A 64 -4.15 -6.52 16.67
C ALA A 64 -3.09 -5.83 15.79
N VAL A 65 -3.51 -5.06 14.80
CA VAL A 65 -2.61 -4.26 13.94
C VAL A 65 -2.02 -3.08 14.70
N LEU A 66 -2.84 -2.32 15.44
CA LEU A 66 -2.41 -1.12 16.17
C LEU A 66 -1.47 -1.45 17.33
N ASN A 67 -1.84 -2.47 18.12
CA ASN A 67 -1.11 -2.85 19.33
C ASN A 67 -0.06 -3.94 19.06
N PHE A 68 0.34 -4.14 17.80
CA PHE A 68 1.33 -5.15 17.48
C PHE A 68 2.65 -4.84 18.21
N PRO A 69 3.23 -5.79 18.95
CA PRO A 69 4.38 -5.53 19.83
C PRO A 69 5.55 -4.90 19.07
N ASN A 70 6.12 -3.79 19.54
CA ASN A 70 7.34 -3.24 18.92
C ASN A 70 8.59 -3.83 19.61
N LEU A 71 9.48 -4.45 18.85
CA LEU A 71 10.62 -5.23 19.35
C LEU A 71 11.92 -4.44 19.49
N ASP A 72 11.83 -3.11 19.69
CA ASP A 72 12.99 -2.30 20.09
C ASP A 72 13.53 -2.72 21.48
N ILE A 73 12.84 -3.63 22.18
CA ILE A 73 13.21 -4.18 23.49
C ILE A 73 13.87 -5.57 23.31
N PRO A 74 15.06 -5.83 23.88
CA PRO A 74 15.85 -7.05 23.61
C PRO A 74 15.30 -8.38 24.14
N ASP A 75 14.34 -8.35 25.06
CA ASP A 75 13.88 -9.56 25.75
C ASP A 75 12.76 -10.28 24.99
N TYR A 76 13.06 -11.52 24.58
CA TYR A 76 12.15 -12.54 24.03
C TYR A 76 11.07 -12.04 23.05
N PRO A 77 11.48 -11.45 21.92
CA PRO A 77 10.58 -10.88 20.92
C PRO A 77 9.57 -11.89 20.33
N HIS A 78 9.95 -13.16 20.23
CA HIS A 78 9.09 -14.20 19.63
C HIS A 78 7.90 -14.57 20.51
N GLU A 79 8.11 -14.72 21.82
CA GLU A 79 7.05 -15.09 22.76
C GLU A 79 6.00 -13.97 22.87
N ALA A 80 6.43 -12.71 22.84
CA ALA A 80 5.52 -11.56 22.82
C ALA A 80 4.65 -11.53 21.54
N ILE A 81 5.23 -11.80 20.37
CA ILE A 81 4.46 -11.91 19.12
C ILE A 81 3.47 -13.07 19.19
N GLU A 82 3.92 -14.26 19.61
CA GLU A 82 3.07 -15.44 19.67
C GLU A 82 1.91 -15.22 20.64
N HIS A 83 2.18 -14.68 21.83
CA HIS A 83 1.15 -14.33 22.81
C HIS A 83 0.17 -13.29 22.26
N HIS A 84 0.65 -12.25 21.56
CA HIS A 84 -0.22 -11.25 20.92
C HIS A 84 -1.14 -11.88 19.87
N LEU A 85 -0.60 -12.76 19.02
CA LEU A 85 -1.40 -13.46 18.01
C LEU A 85 -2.40 -14.42 18.66
N GLU A 86 -2.08 -15.06 19.79
CA GLU A 86 -3.02 -15.90 20.56
C GLU A 86 -4.16 -15.07 21.16
N LEU A 87 -3.86 -13.88 21.71
CA LEU A 87 -4.88 -12.95 22.21
C LEU A 87 -5.81 -12.48 21.08
N TRP A 88 -5.24 -12.16 19.92
CA TRP A 88 -6.01 -11.83 18.72
C TRP A 88 -6.90 -13.01 18.27
N ALA A 89 -6.33 -14.22 18.15
CA ALA A 89 -7.06 -15.40 17.70
C ALA A 89 -8.19 -15.81 18.66
N SER A 90 -7.98 -15.60 19.96
CA SER A 90 -8.99 -15.84 21.00
C SER A 90 -9.97 -14.66 21.19
N LYS A 91 -9.85 -13.57 20.41
CA LYS A 91 -10.67 -12.36 20.48
C LYS A 91 -10.67 -11.70 21.86
N ARG A 92 -9.50 -11.63 22.50
CA ARG A 92 -9.31 -11.12 23.87
C ARG A 92 -8.59 -9.78 23.93
N LEU A 93 -8.41 -9.10 22.81
CA LEU A 93 -7.84 -7.75 22.79
C LEU A 93 -8.88 -6.74 23.28
N SER A 94 -8.43 -5.72 24.01
CA SER A 94 -9.30 -4.67 24.58
C SER A 94 -9.96 -3.84 23.48
N ASN A 95 -11.26 -3.62 23.60
CA ASN A 95 -12.03 -2.78 22.67
C ASN A 95 -12.02 -1.32 23.16
N PRO A 96 -11.39 -0.37 22.44
CA PRO A 96 -11.28 1.02 22.88
C PRO A 96 -12.64 1.74 22.98
N LEU A 97 -13.64 1.28 22.23
CA LEU A 97 -15.00 1.82 22.30
C LEU A 97 -15.70 1.46 23.61
N GLU A 98 -15.36 0.31 24.20
CA GLU A 98 -15.91 -0.15 25.49
C GLU A 98 -15.12 0.41 26.67
N THR A 99 -13.81 0.56 26.53
CA THR A 99 -12.96 1.14 27.59
C THR A 99 -13.00 2.66 27.63
N HIS A 100 -13.71 3.30 26.68
CA HIS A 100 -13.77 4.75 26.50
C HIS A 100 -12.38 5.41 26.38
N ASP A 101 -11.43 4.68 25.79
CA ASP A 101 -10.08 5.18 25.54
C ASP A 101 -10.12 6.12 24.31
N GLN A 102 -10.01 7.42 24.56
CA GLN A 102 -10.10 8.44 23.53
C GLN A 102 -8.92 8.37 22.55
N GLU A 103 -7.70 8.10 23.04
CA GLU A 103 -6.50 8.05 22.21
C GLU A 103 -6.54 6.83 21.29
N ALA A 104 -6.83 5.66 21.85
CA ALA A 104 -6.96 4.43 21.07
C ALA A 104 -8.13 4.51 20.07
N THR A 105 -9.22 5.20 20.42
CA THR A 105 -10.34 5.45 19.48
C THR A 105 -9.90 6.34 18.33
N GLU A 106 -9.10 7.38 18.58
CA GLU A 106 -8.56 8.21 17.50
C GLU A 106 -7.59 7.47 16.58
N ASP A 107 -6.72 6.63 17.12
CA ASP A 107 -5.81 5.82 16.30
C ASP A 107 -6.56 4.78 15.46
N LEU A 108 -7.63 4.20 16.02
CA LEU A 108 -8.55 3.34 15.29
C LEU A 108 -9.26 4.08 14.15
N ASP A 109 -9.67 5.32 14.38
CA ASP A 109 -10.27 6.20 13.35
C ASP A 109 -9.28 6.53 12.22
N ARG A 110 -8.04 6.87 12.57
CA ARG A 110 -6.94 7.12 11.62
C ARG A 110 -6.68 5.89 10.76
N LEU A 111 -6.61 4.70 11.38
CA LEU A 111 -6.46 3.43 10.66
C LEU A 111 -7.65 3.20 9.71
N ARG A 112 -8.89 3.38 10.18
CA ARG A 112 -10.09 3.25 9.34
C ARG A 112 -10.03 4.17 8.12
N ILE A 113 -9.73 5.45 8.31
CA ILE A 113 -9.62 6.43 7.21
C ILE A 113 -8.56 5.99 6.20
N ARG A 114 -7.38 5.57 6.68
CA ARG A 114 -6.29 5.09 5.83
C ARG A 114 -6.71 3.89 4.99
N LEU A 115 -7.37 2.91 5.62
CA LEU A 115 -7.88 1.73 4.92
C LEU A 115 -8.91 2.11 3.84
N ARG A 116 -9.82 3.03 4.14
CA ARG A 116 -10.80 3.52 3.16
C ARG A 116 -10.14 4.18 1.95
N ILE A 117 -9.03 4.91 2.13
CA ILE A 117 -8.28 5.49 1.00
C ILE A 117 -7.72 4.38 0.10
N PHE A 118 -7.05 3.38 0.67
CA PHE A 118 -6.51 2.27 -0.11
C PHE A 118 -7.58 1.42 -0.77
N MET A 119 -8.69 1.16 -0.08
CA MET A 119 -9.83 0.45 -0.63
C MET A 119 -10.47 1.23 -1.78
N GLY A 120 -10.72 2.53 -1.61
CA GLY A 120 -11.30 3.37 -2.66
C GLY A 120 -10.40 3.46 -3.89
N ASP A 121 -9.09 3.59 -3.71
CA ASP A 121 -8.13 3.57 -4.82
C ASP A 121 -8.10 2.20 -5.54
N TYR A 122 -8.07 1.11 -4.77
CA TYR A 122 -8.05 -0.24 -5.33
C TYR A 122 -9.35 -0.55 -6.11
N VAL A 123 -10.52 -0.22 -5.55
CA VAL A 123 -11.80 -0.39 -6.24
C VAL A 123 -11.85 0.46 -7.50
N ALA A 124 -11.42 1.73 -7.45
CA ALA A 124 -11.37 2.59 -8.64
C ALA A 124 -10.52 1.98 -9.76
N LYS A 125 -9.37 1.39 -9.42
CA LYS A 125 -8.49 0.68 -10.36
C LYS A 125 -9.13 -0.60 -10.89
N ALA A 126 -9.75 -1.38 -10.02
CA ALA A 126 -10.40 -2.64 -10.35
C ALA A 126 -11.56 -2.49 -11.33
N ILE A 127 -12.36 -1.43 -11.22
CA ILE A 127 -13.53 -1.19 -12.08
C ILE A 127 -13.19 -0.42 -13.35
N ALA A 128 -11.98 0.14 -13.45
CA ALA A 128 -11.59 0.90 -14.62
C ALA A 128 -11.56 0.01 -15.87
N ARG A 129 -11.91 0.58 -17.04
CA ARG A 129 -11.86 -0.16 -18.32
C ARG A 129 -10.50 -0.83 -18.53
N VAL A 130 -9.44 -0.09 -18.20
CA VAL A 130 -8.04 -0.50 -18.34
C VAL A 130 -7.35 -0.33 -16.98
N PRO A 131 -7.42 -1.34 -16.08
CA PRO A 131 -6.97 -1.23 -14.69
C PRO A 131 -5.52 -0.79 -14.56
N PHE A 132 -4.65 -1.32 -15.40
CA PHE A 132 -3.22 -1.09 -15.35
C PHE A 132 -2.83 0.37 -15.56
N ARG A 133 -3.48 1.08 -16.50
CA ARG A 133 -3.22 2.51 -16.72
C ARG A 133 -3.56 3.35 -15.49
N GLN A 134 -4.52 2.90 -14.67
CA GLN A 134 -4.91 3.61 -13.47
C GLN A 134 -3.86 3.52 -12.36
N TYR A 135 -2.97 2.52 -12.35
CA TYR A 135 -1.87 2.47 -11.38
C TYR A 135 -0.82 3.57 -11.60
N ARG A 136 -0.84 4.28 -12.75
CA ARG A 136 -0.09 5.54 -12.93
C ARG A 136 -0.56 6.64 -11.97
N HIS A 137 -1.82 6.58 -11.56
CA HIS A 137 -2.39 7.46 -10.55
C HIS A 137 -2.21 6.80 -9.18
N LEU A 138 -1.17 7.23 -8.47
CA LEU A 138 -0.90 6.76 -7.12
C LEU A 138 -1.95 7.30 -6.14
N PRO A 139 -2.36 6.52 -5.14
CA PRO A 139 -3.25 7.01 -4.11
C PRO A 139 -2.62 8.21 -3.41
N THR A 140 -3.47 9.19 -3.12
CA THR A 140 -3.07 10.40 -2.41
C THR A 140 -3.65 10.33 -1.00
N PRO A 141 -2.93 10.77 0.04
CA PRO A 141 -3.36 10.65 1.43
C PRO A 141 -4.55 11.56 1.82
N SER A 142 -5.24 12.19 0.86
CA SER A 142 -6.34 13.12 1.13
C SER A 142 -7.71 12.46 0.87
N PRO A 143 -8.61 12.41 1.86
CA PRO A 143 -9.96 11.87 1.71
C PRO A 143 -10.89 12.75 0.86
N THR A 144 -10.46 13.98 0.51
CA THR A 144 -11.26 14.96 -0.24
C THR A 144 -11.00 14.98 -1.74
N GLN A 145 -10.17 14.09 -2.27
CA GLN A 145 -9.77 14.17 -3.67
C GLN A 145 -10.82 13.58 -4.62
N ALA A 146 -11.13 14.33 -5.68
CA ALA A 146 -11.95 13.85 -6.79
C ALA A 146 -11.27 12.64 -7.46
N GLY A 147 -12.01 11.55 -7.65
CA GLY A 147 -11.55 10.34 -8.35
C GLY A 147 -11.29 9.12 -7.46
N ILE A 148 -11.30 9.26 -6.13
CA ILE A 148 -11.32 8.09 -5.23
C ILE A 148 -12.73 7.50 -5.26
N PHE A 149 -12.84 6.18 -5.44
CA PHE A 149 -14.13 5.51 -5.37
C PHE A 149 -14.74 5.68 -3.97
N ASP A 150 -16.01 6.06 -3.93
CA ASP A 150 -16.74 6.14 -2.68
C ASP A 150 -17.05 4.74 -2.14
N VAL A 151 -16.28 4.33 -1.12
CA VAL A 151 -16.40 3.04 -0.43
C VAL A 151 -17.81 2.81 0.14
N ASP A 152 -18.59 3.86 0.39
CA ASP A 152 -19.98 3.71 0.86
C ASP A 152 -20.92 3.14 -0.22
N ARG A 153 -20.47 3.03 -1.48
CA ARG A 153 -21.19 2.35 -2.57
C ARG A 153 -21.07 0.83 -2.55
N LEU A 154 -20.14 0.28 -1.76
CA LEU A 154 -20.03 -1.16 -1.55
C LEU A 154 -21.14 -1.67 -0.63
N THR A 155 -21.57 -2.93 -0.79
CA THR A 155 -22.45 -3.54 0.23
C THR A 155 -21.70 -3.69 1.54
N ASP A 156 -22.43 -3.86 2.65
CA ASP A 156 -21.81 -4.09 3.96
C ASP A 156 -20.94 -5.37 3.98
N SER A 157 -21.34 -6.42 3.25
CA SER A 157 -20.57 -7.66 3.10
C SER A 157 -19.29 -7.48 2.27
N GLU A 158 -19.33 -6.71 1.18
CA GLU A 158 -18.14 -6.37 0.39
C GLU A 158 -17.17 -5.51 1.22
N ARG A 159 -17.69 -4.44 1.85
CA ARG A 159 -16.90 -3.52 2.68
C ARG A 159 -16.23 -4.26 3.84
N ARG A 160 -16.96 -5.16 4.51
CA ARG A 160 -16.42 -6.03 5.57
C ARG A 160 -15.27 -6.90 5.06
N ARG A 161 -15.41 -7.56 3.89
CA ARG A 161 -14.35 -8.40 3.31
C ARG A 161 -13.10 -7.59 2.97
N PHE A 162 -13.26 -6.38 2.44
CA PHE A 162 -12.12 -5.50 2.19
C PHE A 162 -11.40 -5.14 3.49
N PHE A 163 -12.10 -4.62 4.49
CA PHE A 163 -11.47 -4.28 5.78
C PHE A 163 -10.76 -5.49 6.39
N GLN A 164 -11.42 -6.65 6.42
CA GLN A 164 -10.85 -7.88 6.95
C GLN A 164 -9.57 -8.28 6.22
N ALA A 165 -9.57 -8.25 4.88
CA ALA A 165 -8.39 -8.63 4.09
C ALA A 165 -7.23 -7.64 4.29
N PHE A 166 -7.50 -6.33 4.24
CA PHE A 166 -6.45 -5.34 4.44
C PHE A 166 -5.85 -5.39 5.87
N LEU A 167 -6.69 -5.55 6.90
CA LEU A 167 -6.23 -5.67 8.29
C LEU A 167 -5.41 -6.94 8.52
N ARG A 168 -5.90 -8.09 8.05
CA ARG A 168 -5.18 -9.37 8.20
C ARG A 168 -3.91 -9.42 7.38
N TYR A 169 -3.91 -8.80 6.20
CA TYR A 169 -2.70 -8.65 5.40
C TYR A 169 -1.67 -7.80 6.15
N GLU A 170 -2.09 -6.67 6.73
CA GLU A 170 -1.20 -5.83 7.55
C GLU A 170 -0.64 -6.59 8.77
N LEU A 171 -1.48 -7.38 9.43
CA LEU A 171 -1.05 -8.21 10.56
C LEU A 171 0.02 -9.25 10.14
N LEU A 172 -0.16 -9.88 8.97
CA LEU A 172 0.85 -10.77 8.37
C LEU A 172 2.16 -10.01 8.06
N SER A 173 2.06 -8.81 7.50
CA SER A 173 3.20 -7.94 7.22
C SER A 173 3.98 -7.57 8.47
N LYS A 174 3.30 -7.23 9.57
CA LYS A 174 3.96 -6.92 10.85
C LYS A 174 4.68 -8.14 11.42
N ASN A 175 4.08 -9.32 11.37
CA ASN A 175 4.74 -10.57 11.75
C ASN A 175 5.96 -10.88 10.87
N TYR A 176 5.87 -10.64 9.55
CA TYR A 176 6.97 -10.84 8.61
C TYR A 176 8.15 -9.89 8.88
N ASN A 177 7.87 -8.60 9.06
CA ASN A 177 8.89 -7.57 9.31
C ASN A 177 9.72 -7.90 10.55
N GLN A 178 9.05 -8.33 11.62
CA GLN A 178 9.71 -8.63 12.88
C GLN A 178 10.55 -9.89 12.81
N THR A 179 10.02 -10.95 12.23
CA THR A 179 10.79 -12.18 12.05
C THR A 179 12.03 -11.96 11.16
N CYS A 180 11.91 -11.20 10.08
CA CYS A 180 13.06 -10.79 9.26
C CYS A 180 14.10 -9.99 10.05
N SER A 181 13.67 -9.06 10.90
CA SER A 181 14.58 -8.22 11.71
C SER A 181 15.39 -9.02 12.74
N LEU A 182 14.88 -10.19 13.15
CA LEU A 182 15.53 -11.09 14.10
C LEU A 182 16.55 -12.03 13.44
N GLY A 183 16.75 -11.92 12.12
CA GLY A 183 17.62 -12.85 11.37
C GLY A 183 17.08 -14.29 11.33
N LEU A 184 15.85 -14.48 11.78
CA LEU A 184 15.14 -15.74 11.69
C LEU A 184 14.51 -15.76 10.30
N TYR A 185 15.02 -16.64 9.44
CA TYR A 185 14.58 -16.81 8.05
C TYR A 185 13.15 -17.36 7.96
N TRP A 186 12.16 -16.65 8.49
CA TRP A 186 10.77 -17.01 8.28
C TRP A 186 10.35 -16.50 6.91
N ARG A 187 10.16 -17.46 6.01
CA ARG A 187 9.48 -17.27 4.73
C ARG A 187 8.09 -16.69 4.98
N TRP A 188 7.61 -15.84 4.07
CA TRP A 188 6.25 -15.33 4.12
C TRP A 188 5.26 -16.50 4.24
N ASN A 189 4.57 -16.60 5.37
CA ASN A 189 3.67 -17.69 5.65
C ASN A 189 2.23 -17.22 5.64
N TRP A 190 1.56 -17.39 4.49
CA TRP A 190 0.13 -17.14 4.35
C TRP A 190 -0.69 -17.85 5.43
N LYS A 191 -0.23 -19.01 5.93
CA LYS A 191 -0.99 -19.84 6.88
C LYS A 191 -0.92 -19.39 8.34
N LYS A 192 0.03 -18.53 8.71
CA LYS A 192 0.33 -18.19 10.10
C LYS A 192 -0.91 -17.77 10.89
N LEU A 193 -1.78 -16.94 10.29
CA LEU A 193 -3.00 -16.48 10.95
C LEU A 193 -4.00 -17.60 11.26
N TRP A 194 -4.08 -18.63 10.41
CA TRP A 194 -4.98 -19.77 10.63
C TRP A 194 -4.35 -20.80 11.57
N ASP A 195 -3.03 -20.98 11.49
CA ASP A 195 -2.29 -21.86 12.41
C ASP A 195 -2.54 -21.43 13.87
N VAL A 196 -2.45 -20.13 14.16
CA VAL A 196 -2.71 -19.59 15.50
C VAL A 196 -4.19 -19.70 15.91
N ARG A 197 -5.12 -19.69 14.95
CA ARG A 197 -6.55 -19.95 15.20
C ARG A 197 -6.87 -21.44 15.37
N GLY A 198 -5.87 -22.33 15.35
CA GLY A 198 -6.07 -23.77 15.44
C GLY A 198 -6.68 -24.40 14.18
N SER A 199 -6.68 -23.69 13.05
CA SER A 199 -7.17 -24.21 11.77
C SER A 199 -5.99 -24.62 10.87
N ARG A 200 -6.06 -25.84 10.31
CA ARG A 200 -5.01 -26.36 9.40
C ARG A 200 -4.92 -25.61 8.06
N THR A 201 -6.01 -24.97 7.65
CA THR A 201 -6.11 -24.23 6.39
C THR A 201 -7.10 -23.09 6.51
N GLY A 202 -6.77 -21.92 5.93
CA GLY A 202 -7.72 -20.84 5.75
C GLY A 202 -8.78 -21.17 4.71
N PRO A 203 -9.96 -20.52 4.78
CA PRO A 203 -10.92 -20.53 3.68
C PRO A 203 -10.24 -20.01 2.41
N HIS A 204 -10.40 -20.72 1.28
CA HIS A 204 -9.76 -20.36 0.01
C HIS A 204 -10.02 -18.91 -0.41
N TRP A 205 -11.23 -18.41 -0.18
CA TRP A 205 -11.60 -17.04 -0.52
C TRP A 205 -10.86 -16.00 0.34
N GLU A 206 -10.59 -16.28 1.63
CA GLU A 206 -9.82 -15.37 2.49
C GLU A 206 -8.37 -15.33 2.02
N VAL A 207 -7.78 -16.48 1.70
CA VAL A 207 -6.42 -16.57 1.15
C VAL A 207 -6.33 -15.74 -0.15
N GLU A 208 -7.31 -15.88 -1.03
CA GLU A 208 -7.33 -15.12 -2.29
C GLU A 208 -7.54 -13.61 -2.06
N ALA A 209 -8.37 -13.22 -1.09
CA ALA A 209 -8.54 -11.83 -0.70
C ALA A 209 -7.22 -11.20 -0.19
N LEU A 210 -6.44 -11.93 0.60
CA LEU A 210 -5.12 -11.47 1.04
C LEU A 210 -4.14 -11.32 -0.12
N ARG A 211 -4.21 -12.20 -1.12
CA ARG A 211 -3.39 -12.09 -2.35
C ARG A 211 -3.80 -10.93 -3.23
N CYS A 212 -5.09 -10.64 -3.29
CA CYS A 212 -5.60 -9.45 -3.95
C CYS A 212 -4.98 -8.18 -3.34
N VAL A 213 -4.93 -8.08 -1.99
CA VAL A 213 -4.25 -6.97 -1.30
C VAL A 213 -2.76 -6.94 -1.61
N HIS A 214 -2.06 -8.08 -1.55
CA HIS A 214 -0.63 -8.16 -1.91
C HIS A 214 -0.36 -7.65 -3.32
N ASN A 215 -1.10 -8.15 -4.30
CA ASN A 215 -0.93 -7.79 -5.70
C ASN A 215 -1.24 -6.31 -5.97
N TYR A 216 -2.21 -5.75 -5.25
CA TYR A 216 -2.48 -4.32 -5.26
C TYR A 216 -1.26 -3.52 -4.76
N LEU A 217 -0.68 -3.89 -3.62
CA LEU A 217 0.50 -3.21 -3.05
C LEU A 217 1.74 -3.37 -3.93
N GLU A 218 1.99 -4.58 -4.41
CA GLU A 218 3.03 -4.90 -5.38
C GLU A 218 2.92 -3.99 -6.63
N SER A 219 1.70 -3.85 -7.17
CA SER A 219 1.43 -2.97 -8.32
C SER A 219 1.65 -1.48 -8.00
N LEU A 220 1.32 -1.03 -6.78
CA LEU A 220 1.64 0.33 -6.34
C LEU A 220 3.16 0.56 -6.29
N TYR A 221 3.93 -0.38 -5.74
CA TYR A 221 5.39 -0.29 -5.71
C TYR A 221 5.99 -0.27 -7.12
N GLY A 222 5.52 -1.15 -8.01
CA GLY A 222 5.94 -1.16 -9.40
C GLY A 222 5.70 0.19 -10.09
N ALA A 223 4.51 0.78 -9.91
CA ALA A 223 4.20 2.10 -10.45
C ALA A 223 5.09 3.22 -9.85
N MET A 224 5.40 3.15 -8.56
CA MET A 224 6.31 4.09 -7.91
C MET A 224 7.73 3.99 -8.45
N ILE A 225 8.26 2.78 -8.63
CA ILE A 225 9.61 2.55 -9.18
C ILE A 225 9.71 3.15 -10.58
N ILE A 226 8.73 2.87 -11.45
CA ILE A 226 8.70 3.42 -12.82
C ILE A 226 8.69 4.95 -12.80
N ARG A 227 7.78 5.54 -12.01
CA ARG A 227 7.68 7.00 -11.87
C ARG A 227 9.00 7.62 -11.38
N CYS A 228 9.69 6.96 -10.46
CA CYS A 228 10.97 7.43 -9.94
C CYS A 228 12.10 7.30 -10.98
N ASN A 229 12.12 6.21 -11.75
CA ASN A 229 13.05 6.04 -12.86
C ASN A 229 12.87 7.10 -13.95
N ASP A 230 11.63 7.40 -14.33
CA ASP A 230 11.30 8.48 -15.27
C ASP A 230 11.80 9.85 -14.77
N ALA A 231 11.61 10.12 -13.48
CA ALA A 231 12.06 11.36 -12.85
C ALA A 231 13.60 11.50 -12.87
N MET A 232 14.33 10.41 -12.67
CA MET A 232 15.79 10.36 -12.79
C MET A 232 16.28 10.47 -14.24
N ALA A 233 15.56 9.87 -15.20
CA ALA A 233 15.93 9.92 -16.61
C ALA A 233 15.86 11.34 -17.18
N ARG A 234 14.82 12.09 -16.82
CA ARG A 234 14.65 13.51 -17.21
C ARG A 234 15.79 14.40 -16.71
N GLU A 235 16.38 14.08 -15.57
CA GLU A 235 17.54 14.81 -15.03
C GLU A 235 18.80 14.59 -15.85
N LYS A 236 19.04 13.34 -16.29
CA LYS A 236 20.22 12.98 -17.07
C LYS A 236 20.18 13.46 -18.52
N ARG A 237 19.09 14.12 -18.96
CA ARG A 237 18.79 14.46 -20.37
C ARG A 237 19.04 13.29 -21.35
N SER A 238 18.99 12.08 -20.83
CA SER A 238 19.20 10.86 -21.61
C SER A 238 17.83 10.44 -22.15
N PRO A 239 17.70 10.13 -23.45
CA PRO A 239 16.50 9.47 -23.92
C PRO A 239 16.37 8.17 -23.13
N PHE A 240 15.31 8.05 -22.34
CA PHE A 240 15.05 6.84 -21.57
C PHE A 240 14.81 5.68 -22.56
N ARG A 241 15.87 4.96 -22.90
CA ARG A 241 15.82 3.73 -23.71
C ARG A 241 15.98 2.56 -22.75
N ARG A 242 14.90 1.82 -22.49
CA ARG A 242 15.03 0.49 -21.90
C ARG A 242 15.35 -0.52 -22.99
N GLN A 243 16.39 -1.30 -22.74
CA GLN A 243 16.69 -2.50 -23.51
C GLN A 243 15.73 -3.59 -23.04
N TRP A 244 14.90 -4.10 -23.95
CA TRP A 244 13.92 -5.14 -23.67
C TRP A 244 14.64 -6.44 -23.24
N ASP A 245 14.42 -6.89 -22.01
CA ASP A 245 15.05 -8.08 -21.42
C ASP A 245 14.10 -9.29 -21.25
N GLY A 246 12.91 -9.24 -21.86
CA GLY A 246 11.95 -10.35 -21.92
C GLY A 246 10.79 -10.18 -20.95
N TYR A 247 9.70 -10.93 -21.19
CA TYR A 247 8.47 -10.85 -20.40
C TYR A 247 8.60 -11.66 -19.09
N ASP A 248 8.44 -11.02 -17.93
CA ASP A 248 8.00 -11.74 -16.73
C ASP A 248 6.47 -11.73 -16.69
N THR A 249 5.86 -12.88 -16.99
CA THR A 249 4.41 -13.07 -17.04
C THR A 249 3.71 -12.89 -15.69
N ARG A 250 4.47 -12.71 -14.59
CA ARG A 250 3.92 -12.36 -13.26
C ARG A 250 3.35 -10.95 -13.20
N TRP A 251 3.85 -10.06 -14.05
CA TRP A 251 3.50 -8.66 -13.99
C TRP A 251 2.36 -8.33 -14.91
N ASN A 252 1.63 -7.30 -14.47
CA ASN A 252 0.79 -6.53 -15.34
C ASN A 252 1.53 -6.23 -16.65
N PRO A 253 1.03 -6.66 -17.79
CA PRO A 253 1.81 -6.61 -19.02
C PRO A 253 2.14 -5.23 -19.61
N GLU A 254 1.56 -4.12 -19.13
CA GLU A 254 2.10 -2.78 -19.41
C GLU A 254 3.31 -2.43 -18.52
N TYR A 255 3.43 -3.06 -17.34
CA TYR A 255 4.51 -2.83 -16.37
C TYR A 255 5.61 -3.90 -16.38
N SER A 256 5.29 -5.13 -16.79
CA SER A 256 6.22 -6.23 -17.06
C SER A 256 7.36 -5.81 -18.00
N PRO A 257 7.11 -5.15 -19.14
CA PRO A 257 8.18 -4.62 -19.99
C PRO A 257 8.87 -3.37 -19.42
N CYS A 258 8.33 -2.81 -18.32
CA CYS A 258 8.78 -1.59 -17.70
C CYS A 258 9.43 -1.81 -16.32
N LEU A 259 9.65 -3.03 -15.88
CA LEU A 259 10.41 -3.32 -14.67
C LEU A 259 11.46 -4.35 -15.05
N SER A 260 12.71 -4.13 -14.68
CA SER A 260 13.67 -5.24 -14.72
C SER A 260 13.25 -6.33 -13.73
N ASN A 261 13.75 -7.55 -13.91
CA ASN A 261 13.52 -8.65 -12.95
C ASN A 261 13.88 -8.28 -11.51
N SER A 262 14.90 -7.43 -11.33
CA SER A 262 15.33 -6.97 -10.02
C SER A 262 14.40 -5.90 -9.43
N GLU A 263 13.86 -5.00 -10.25
CA GLU A 263 12.85 -4.02 -9.84
C GLU A 263 11.51 -4.68 -9.47
N ALA A 264 11.12 -5.68 -10.24
CA ALA A 264 9.99 -6.56 -9.94
C ALA A 264 10.16 -7.22 -8.56
N LEU A 265 11.31 -7.84 -8.31
CA LEU A 265 11.60 -8.48 -7.04
C LEU A 265 11.55 -7.49 -5.87
N VAL A 266 12.04 -6.27 -6.07
CA VAL A 266 11.93 -5.19 -5.09
C VAL A 266 10.46 -4.87 -4.77
N ALA A 267 9.62 -4.69 -5.78
CA ALA A 267 8.21 -4.38 -5.56
C ALA A 267 7.47 -5.49 -4.78
N VAL A 268 7.73 -6.77 -5.09
CA VAL A 268 7.20 -7.92 -4.32
C VAL A 268 7.70 -7.89 -2.88
N THR A 269 9.00 -7.65 -2.69
CA THR A 269 9.61 -7.56 -1.34
C THR A 269 8.94 -6.47 -0.52
N LEU A 270 8.81 -5.28 -1.10
CA LEU A 270 8.22 -4.12 -0.45
C LEU A 270 6.73 -4.32 -0.13
N ALA A 271 5.99 -5.08 -0.95
CA ALA A 271 4.61 -5.43 -0.67
C ALA A 271 4.46 -6.19 0.65
N HIS A 272 5.42 -7.05 1.02
CA HIS A 272 5.39 -7.78 2.29
C HIS A 272 5.53 -6.88 3.52
N HIS A 273 6.06 -5.66 3.38
CA HIS A 273 6.22 -4.72 4.48
C HIS A 273 4.93 -3.98 4.87
N GLY A 274 3.83 -4.17 4.12
CA GLY A 274 2.50 -3.71 4.51
C GLY A 274 2.18 -2.25 4.16
N LEU A 275 1.05 -1.81 4.69
CA LEU A 275 0.39 -0.51 4.50
C LEU A 275 1.17 0.66 5.10
N ASP A 276 1.86 0.44 6.22
CA ASP A 276 2.66 1.47 6.89
C ASP A 276 3.80 1.97 5.98
N LEU A 277 4.55 1.04 5.39
CA LEU A 277 5.67 1.38 4.50
C LEU A 277 5.17 2.04 3.21
N VAL A 278 4.14 1.50 2.56
CA VAL A 278 3.62 2.07 1.32
C VAL A 278 3.05 3.47 1.55
N SER A 279 2.39 3.72 2.69
CA SER A 279 1.87 5.06 3.04
C SER A 279 3.00 6.08 3.16
N SER A 280 4.10 5.68 3.79
CA SER A 280 5.28 6.52 3.97
C SER A 280 5.94 6.84 2.62
N ILE A 281 6.13 5.82 1.77
CA ILE A 281 6.75 5.98 0.45
C ILE A 281 5.86 6.80 -0.49
N LEU A 282 4.54 6.58 -0.47
CA LEU A 282 3.58 7.39 -1.22
C LEU A 282 3.63 8.86 -0.81
N GLY A 283 3.77 9.15 0.48
CA GLY A 283 3.97 10.51 0.97
C GLY A 283 5.15 11.19 0.29
N VAL A 284 6.31 10.51 0.25
CA VAL A 284 7.51 11.02 -0.43
C VAL A 284 7.33 11.11 -1.94
N ALA A 285 6.76 10.09 -2.57
CA ALA A 285 6.53 10.05 -4.02
C ALA A 285 5.60 11.20 -4.49
N ASN A 286 4.65 11.59 -3.64
CA ASN A 286 3.71 12.67 -3.91
C ASN A 286 4.26 14.08 -3.65
N THR A 287 5.47 14.23 -3.10
CA THR A 287 6.14 15.55 -2.94
C THR A 287 6.70 16.13 -4.25
N GLY A 288 6.49 15.45 -5.38
CA GLY A 288 6.93 15.89 -6.71
C GLY A 288 8.25 15.26 -7.16
N ILE A 289 8.89 15.87 -8.16
CA ILE A 289 10.06 15.30 -8.84
C ILE A 289 11.22 15.05 -7.86
N GLY A 290 11.46 15.97 -6.91
CA GLY A 290 12.52 15.81 -5.91
C GLY A 290 12.32 14.59 -5.00
N GLY A 291 11.09 14.34 -4.56
CA GLY A 291 10.73 13.14 -3.80
C GLY A 291 10.93 11.86 -4.62
N CYS A 292 10.49 11.86 -5.89
CA CYS A 292 10.70 10.75 -6.80
C CYS A 292 12.18 10.46 -7.06
N ARG A 293 13.05 11.47 -7.14
CA ARG A 293 14.50 11.25 -7.29
C ARG A 293 15.11 10.57 -6.07
N ARG A 294 14.79 11.06 -4.86
CA ARG A 294 15.26 10.46 -3.61
C ARG A 294 14.83 8.99 -3.48
N LEU A 295 13.56 8.73 -3.77
CA LEU A 295 13.04 7.35 -3.79
C LEU A 295 13.69 6.49 -4.88
N GLY A 296 13.95 7.05 -6.07
CA GLY A 296 14.64 6.34 -7.15
C GLY A 296 16.03 5.86 -6.74
N SER A 297 16.80 6.70 -6.06
CA SER A 297 18.09 6.32 -5.48
C SER A 297 17.94 5.25 -4.40
N TRP A 298 16.92 5.38 -3.55
CA TRP A 298 16.62 4.40 -2.50
C TRP A 298 16.24 3.03 -3.08
N PHE A 299 15.35 2.99 -4.08
CA PHE A 299 14.96 1.76 -4.76
C PHE A 299 16.18 1.06 -5.36
N LYS A 300 17.08 1.79 -6.03
CA LYS A 300 18.32 1.23 -6.59
C LYS A 300 19.24 0.63 -5.53
N ALA A 301 19.42 1.32 -4.41
CA ALA A 301 20.21 0.79 -3.30
C ALA A 301 19.58 -0.47 -2.70
N PHE A 302 18.26 -0.48 -2.56
CA PHE A 302 17.50 -1.63 -2.08
C PHE A 302 17.55 -2.81 -3.07
N THR A 303 17.52 -2.57 -4.38
CA THR A 303 17.68 -3.61 -5.40
C THR A 303 18.96 -4.41 -5.23
N VAL A 304 20.08 -3.76 -4.89
CA VAL A 304 21.36 -4.42 -4.63
C VAL A 304 21.26 -5.36 -3.43
N GLU A 305 20.55 -4.95 -2.37
CA GLU A 305 20.37 -5.76 -1.16
C GLU A 305 19.44 -6.96 -1.39
N VAL A 306 18.37 -6.78 -2.17
CA VAL A 306 17.40 -7.84 -2.46
C VAL A 306 18.00 -8.92 -3.36
N HIS A 307 18.92 -8.57 -4.26
CA HIS A 307 19.57 -9.56 -5.14
C HIS A 307 20.35 -10.63 -4.38
N ASP A 308 20.81 -10.33 -3.16
CA ASP A 308 21.49 -11.27 -2.28
C ASP A 308 20.53 -12.19 -1.49
N ARG A 309 19.21 -11.98 -1.59
CA ARG A 309 18.19 -12.71 -0.82
C ARG A 309 17.30 -13.54 -1.75
N SER A 310 17.26 -14.86 -1.51
CA SER A 310 16.27 -15.72 -2.16
C SER A 310 14.88 -15.42 -1.59
N ILE A 311 13.97 -14.95 -2.45
CA ILE A 311 12.56 -14.78 -2.12
C ILE A 311 11.80 -15.88 -2.85
N ASP A 312 11.05 -16.68 -2.10
CA ASP A 312 10.16 -17.66 -2.69
C ASP A 312 9.07 -16.93 -3.48
N SER A 313 8.82 -17.39 -4.71
CA SER A 313 7.65 -16.99 -5.49
C SER A 313 6.36 -17.23 -4.68
N LEU A 314 5.38 -16.33 -4.82
CA LEU A 314 4.00 -16.53 -4.37
C LEU A 314 3.59 -17.97 -4.67
N PRO A 315 3.17 -18.78 -3.67
CA PRO A 315 2.76 -20.14 -3.94
C PRO A 315 1.58 -20.08 -4.91
N ASN A 316 1.75 -20.63 -6.11
CA ASN A 316 0.66 -20.83 -7.05
C ASN A 316 -0.36 -21.74 -6.36
N THR A 317 -1.42 -21.17 -5.79
CA THR A 317 -2.59 -21.99 -5.49
C THR A 317 -3.42 -21.96 -6.74
N ASN A 318 -3.59 -23.14 -7.34
CA ASN A 318 -4.70 -23.39 -8.23
C ASN A 318 -5.95 -22.79 -7.58
N LEU A 319 -6.69 -21.95 -8.31
CA LEU A 319 -8.03 -21.52 -7.94
C LEU A 319 -8.79 -22.81 -7.58
N GLY A 320 -9.11 -22.98 -6.29
CA GLY A 320 -9.57 -24.27 -5.79
C GLY A 320 -10.87 -24.70 -6.49
N THR A 321 -11.01 -25.98 -6.79
CA THR A 321 -12.22 -26.57 -7.40
C THR A 321 -13.39 -26.71 -6.40
N THR A 322 -13.19 -26.36 -5.13
CA THR A 322 -14.17 -26.55 -4.05
C THR A 322 -15.11 -25.37 -3.93
N THR A 323 -16.35 -25.53 -4.40
CA THR A 323 -17.37 -24.47 -4.58
C THR A 323 -18.22 -24.15 -3.34
N HIS A 324 -18.01 -24.81 -2.19
CA HIS A 324 -18.90 -24.66 -1.04
C HIS A 324 -18.50 -23.48 -0.14
N GLY A 325 -19.42 -22.53 0.02
CA GLY A 325 -19.29 -21.42 0.99
C GLY A 325 -18.44 -20.23 0.55
N ILE A 326 -18.08 -20.14 -0.74
CA ILE A 326 -17.24 -19.05 -1.23
C ILE A 326 -18.10 -17.81 -1.56
N PRO A 327 -17.86 -16.66 -0.91
CA PRO A 327 -18.55 -15.42 -1.21
C PRO A 327 -18.01 -14.77 -2.50
N GLY A 328 -18.89 -14.04 -3.18
CA GLY A 328 -18.56 -13.14 -4.27
C GLY A 328 -18.47 -13.71 -5.69
N LEU A 329 -17.98 -12.85 -6.60
CA LEU A 329 -17.76 -13.16 -8.02
C LEU A 329 -16.85 -14.40 -8.22
N TYR A 330 -16.04 -14.75 -7.24
CA TYR A 330 -15.25 -15.99 -7.21
C TYR A 330 -16.09 -17.22 -7.59
N LYS A 331 -17.32 -17.34 -7.05
CA LYS A 331 -18.20 -18.47 -7.35
C LYS A 331 -18.71 -18.46 -8.80
N LYS A 332 -19.00 -17.27 -9.33
CA LYS A 332 -19.51 -17.10 -10.71
C LYS A 332 -18.44 -17.42 -11.76
N LEU A 333 -17.19 -17.08 -11.44
CA LEU A 333 -16.07 -17.21 -12.37
C LEU A 333 -15.53 -18.64 -12.45
N LEU A 334 -15.56 -19.41 -11.36
CA LEU A 334 -15.16 -20.83 -11.35
C LEU A 334 -15.93 -21.73 -12.34
N GLY A 335 -17.09 -21.30 -12.84
CA GLY A 335 -17.88 -22.03 -13.84
C GLY A 335 -17.39 -21.87 -15.28
N TYR A 336 -16.43 -20.99 -15.55
CA TYR A 336 -15.94 -20.71 -16.90
C TYR A 336 -14.68 -21.54 -17.22
N PRO A 337 -14.72 -22.44 -18.22
CA PRO A 337 -13.55 -23.22 -18.64
C PRO A 337 -12.40 -22.38 -19.25
N LEU A 338 -12.60 -21.06 -19.38
CA LEU A 338 -11.64 -20.08 -19.91
C LEU A 338 -10.65 -19.52 -18.86
N LEU A 339 -10.79 -19.88 -17.57
CA LEU A 339 -9.84 -19.50 -16.51
C LEU A 339 -8.54 -20.33 -16.56
N ASP A 340 -7.90 -20.40 -17.73
CA ASP A 340 -6.59 -21.01 -17.89
C ASP A 340 -5.50 -20.28 -17.06
N THR A 341 -4.49 -21.02 -16.61
CA THR A 341 -4.19 -21.20 -15.18
C THR A 341 -3.33 -20.12 -14.48
N PHE A 342 -2.89 -19.06 -15.18
CA PHE A 342 -1.99 -18.06 -14.58
C PHE A 342 -2.40 -16.60 -14.85
N MET A 343 -2.55 -16.22 -16.13
CA MET A 343 -2.97 -14.87 -16.55
C MET A 343 -4.33 -14.47 -15.97
N ASN A 344 -5.19 -15.45 -15.72
CA ASN A 344 -6.51 -15.22 -15.16
C ASN A 344 -6.50 -14.92 -13.66
N SER A 345 -5.53 -15.45 -12.89
CA SER A 345 -5.46 -15.22 -11.44
C SER A 345 -4.97 -13.79 -11.10
N GLU A 346 -4.05 -13.27 -11.89
CA GLU A 346 -3.57 -11.88 -11.75
C GLU A 346 -4.64 -10.88 -12.17
N LEU A 347 -5.32 -11.12 -13.29
CA LEU A 347 -6.45 -10.29 -13.68
C LEU A 347 -7.56 -10.34 -12.62
N TYR A 348 -7.86 -11.54 -12.11
CA TYR A 348 -8.83 -11.73 -11.03
C TYR A 348 -8.50 -10.88 -9.80
N ARG A 349 -7.22 -10.87 -9.39
CA ARG A 349 -6.71 -10.04 -8.29
C ARG A 349 -6.78 -8.56 -8.63
N GLN A 350 -6.28 -8.12 -9.78
CA GLN A 350 -6.32 -6.71 -10.18
C GLN A 350 -7.75 -6.16 -10.26
N ARG A 351 -8.72 -7.02 -10.59
CA ARG A 351 -10.15 -6.70 -10.64
C ARG A 351 -10.86 -6.80 -9.29
N ALA A 352 -10.16 -7.14 -8.21
CA ALA A 352 -10.72 -7.24 -6.86
C ALA A 352 -11.95 -8.17 -6.79
N TRP A 353 -12.05 -9.17 -7.67
CA TRP A 353 -13.26 -9.99 -7.80
C TRP A 353 -13.53 -10.87 -6.57
N ALA A 354 -12.52 -11.12 -5.71
CA ALA A 354 -12.72 -11.79 -4.41
C ALA A 354 -13.68 -11.01 -3.49
N PHE A 355 -13.81 -9.71 -3.71
CA PHE A 355 -14.51 -8.83 -2.79
C PHE A 355 -15.94 -8.49 -3.19
N PHE A 356 -16.31 -8.59 -4.47
CA PHE A 356 -17.64 -8.17 -4.94
C PHE A 356 -18.67 -9.29 -4.88
N ASP A 357 -19.91 -8.98 -4.51
CA ASP A 357 -21.02 -9.95 -4.42
C ASP A 357 -21.62 -10.28 -5.79
N ASP A 358 -21.64 -9.31 -6.69
CA ASP A 358 -22.31 -9.38 -7.99
C ASP A 358 -21.45 -8.75 -9.10
N ASP A 359 -21.97 -8.69 -10.33
CA ASP A 359 -21.27 -8.18 -11.50
C ASP A 359 -21.51 -6.69 -11.80
N ARG A 360 -22.10 -5.91 -10.87
CA ARG A 360 -22.40 -4.48 -11.09
C ARG A 360 -21.18 -3.61 -11.37
N PHE A 361 -20.02 -4.09 -10.93
CA PHE A 361 -18.72 -3.43 -11.11
C PHE A 361 -17.88 -4.08 -12.20
N MET A 362 -18.42 -5.07 -12.93
CA MET A 362 -17.75 -5.64 -14.07
C MET A 362 -17.86 -4.70 -15.28
N PRO A 363 -16.77 -4.50 -16.03
CA PRO A 363 -16.87 -3.80 -17.31
C PRO A 363 -17.73 -4.61 -18.28
N ASN A 364 -18.54 -3.92 -19.11
CA ASN A 364 -19.58 -4.50 -19.97
C ASN A 364 -19.06 -5.66 -20.83
N ARG A 365 -19.92 -6.61 -21.23
CA ARG A 365 -19.57 -7.83 -21.98
C ARG A 365 -18.75 -7.56 -23.25
N ASP A 366 -18.99 -6.45 -23.94
CA ASP A 366 -18.23 -6.01 -25.12
C ASP A 366 -16.76 -5.69 -24.81
N THR A 367 -16.42 -5.41 -23.55
CA THR A 367 -15.02 -5.23 -23.12
C THR A 367 -14.31 -6.55 -22.82
N TRP A 368 -15.01 -7.69 -22.76
CA TRP A 368 -14.39 -8.98 -22.56
C TRP A 368 -13.53 -9.40 -23.75
N GLU A 369 -13.90 -8.95 -24.95
CA GLU A 369 -13.13 -9.16 -26.17
C GLU A 369 -11.76 -8.45 -26.13
N LEU A 370 -11.60 -7.38 -25.33
CA LEU A 370 -10.31 -6.73 -25.06
C LEU A 370 -9.43 -7.49 -24.06
N PHE A 371 -9.99 -8.48 -23.35
CA PHE A 371 -9.26 -9.34 -22.40
C PHE A 371 -8.93 -10.72 -22.97
N SER A 372 -9.44 -11.03 -24.17
CA SER A 372 -8.95 -12.14 -24.99
C SER A 372 -7.50 -11.85 -25.37
N GLY A 373 -6.58 -12.77 -25.07
CA GLY A 373 -5.13 -12.58 -25.23
C GLY A 373 -4.68 -12.07 -26.62
N ASP A 374 -5.49 -12.26 -27.66
CA ASP A 374 -5.17 -11.87 -29.04
C ASP A 374 -5.34 -10.36 -29.28
N VAL A 375 -6.47 -9.76 -28.89
CA VAL A 375 -6.69 -8.29 -29.00
C VAL A 375 -5.77 -7.55 -28.03
N TRP A 376 -5.54 -8.15 -26.86
CA TRP A 376 -4.72 -7.63 -25.80
C TRP A 376 -3.21 -7.58 -26.17
N GLN A 377 -2.72 -8.52 -26.98
CA GLN A 377 -1.36 -8.48 -27.56
C GLN A 377 -1.23 -7.47 -28.71
N ASP A 378 -2.26 -7.32 -29.54
CA ASP A 378 -2.24 -6.40 -30.68
C ASP A 378 -2.30 -4.93 -30.23
N ASP A 379 -3.07 -4.61 -29.20
CA ASP A 379 -3.11 -3.25 -28.64
C ASP A 379 -1.76 -2.84 -28.04
N ILE A 380 -1.02 -3.76 -27.39
CA ILE A 380 0.33 -3.44 -26.88
C ILE A 380 1.37 -3.30 -28.00
N ARG A 381 1.31 -4.15 -29.04
CA ARG A 381 2.22 -4.01 -30.19
C ARG A 381 1.97 -2.73 -30.98
N ASN A 382 0.71 -2.29 -31.07
CA ASN A 382 0.32 -1.20 -31.96
C ASN A 382 0.13 0.16 -31.25
N ASN A 383 -0.09 0.21 -29.93
CA ASN A 383 -0.34 1.45 -29.18
C ASN A 383 0.77 1.85 -28.19
N ILE A 384 2.05 1.53 -28.45
CA ILE A 384 3.13 2.23 -27.75
C ILE A 384 3.12 3.69 -28.22
N PRO A 385 2.84 4.69 -27.37
CA PRO A 385 2.88 6.09 -27.79
C PRO A 385 4.34 6.55 -27.80
N TYR A 386 5.09 6.16 -28.83
CA TYR A 386 6.44 6.66 -29.08
C TYR A 386 6.43 8.06 -29.71
N ASP A 387 5.32 8.50 -30.32
CA ASP A 387 5.31 9.72 -31.13
C ASP A 387 4.95 11.02 -30.39
N HIS A 388 4.49 10.96 -29.14
CA HIS A 388 4.16 12.20 -28.41
C HIS A 388 5.35 12.89 -27.72
N PHE A 389 6.55 12.31 -27.79
CA PHE A 389 7.75 12.81 -27.10
C PHE A 389 8.74 13.56 -28.00
N LYS A 390 8.39 13.84 -29.26
CA LYS A 390 9.30 14.48 -30.23
C LYS A 390 9.04 15.97 -30.46
N GLY A 391 8.44 16.67 -29.49
CA GLY A 391 8.29 18.12 -29.50
C GLY A 391 9.18 18.77 -28.45
N GLN A 392 10.20 19.49 -28.91
CA GLN A 392 11.05 20.43 -28.17
C GLN A 392 12.28 19.85 -27.45
N ALA A 393 13.36 19.70 -28.21
CA ALA A 393 14.69 20.17 -27.82
C ALA A 393 15.54 20.29 -29.09
N GLU A 394 15.53 21.49 -29.68
CA GLU A 394 16.49 21.89 -30.70
C GLU A 394 17.88 22.04 -30.09
N THR A 395 18.87 21.55 -30.85
CA THR A 395 20.26 21.99 -31.01
C THR A 395 20.98 22.58 -29.80
N LEU A 396 22.07 21.94 -29.39
CA LEU A 396 23.36 22.58 -29.10
C LEU A 396 24.47 21.51 -29.05
N ASP A 397 25.44 21.67 -29.94
CA ASP A 397 26.75 21.02 -29.93
C ASP A 397 27.57 21.51 -28.72
N ASP A 398 28.35 20.64 -28.06
CA ASP A 398 29.81 20.78 -27.82
C ASP A 398 30.35 19.75 -26.78
N ASP A 399 31.41 19.05 -27.20
CA ASP A 399 32.70 18.77 -26.54
C ASP A 399 32.76 18.31 -25.06
N SER A 400 33.20 17.05 -24.82
CA SER A 400 34.56 16.65 -24.35
C SER A 400 34.63 16.57 -22.80
N ASP A 401 35.37 15.73 -22.07
CA ASP A 401 36.37 14.68 -22.31
C ASP A 401 36.37 13.69 -21.12
N ASP A 402 36.84 12.49 -21.44
CA ASP A 402 37.64 11.49 -20.68
C ASP A 402 38.03 11.76 -19.21
N TYR A 403 37.91 10.75 -18.33
CA TYR A 403 38.96 10.37 -17.34
C TYR A 403 38.66 9.02 -16.65
N SER A 404 39.73 8.25 -16.50
CA SER A 404 39.87 6.82 -16.23
C SER A 404 39.84 6.38 -14.75
N GLU A 405 39.62 5.08 -14.56
CA GLU A 405 39.73 4.27 -13.34
C GLU A 405 41.12 4.30 -12.66
N GLU A 406 41.17 4.10 -11.34
CA GLU A 406 42.24 3.29 -10.72
C GLU A 406 41.83 2.69 -9.36
N THR A 407 42.06 1.38 -9.24
CA THR A 407 41.83 0.51 -8.07
C THR A 407 42.95 0.59 -7.03
N ARG A 408 42.66 0.35 -5.74
CA ARG A 408 43.56 -0.40 -4.83
C ARG A 408 42.83 -0.89 -3.56
N GLY A 409 43.01 -2.17 -3.25
CA GLY A 409 42.31 -2.86 -2.17
C GLY A 409 43.04 -2.87 -0.82
N HIS A 410 42.33 -3.35 0.20
CA HIS A 410 42.91 -3.99 1.38
C HIS A 410 41.91 -4.98 2.00
N GLY A 411 42.40 -6.20 2.26
CA GLY A 411 41.64 -7.25 2.93
C GLY A 411 41.46 -6.95 4.42
N LYS A 412 40.23 -7.13 4.90
CA LYS A 412 39.93 -7.34 6.32
C LYS A 412 38.92 -8.48 6.44
N ARG A 413 39.25 -9.49 7.24
CA ARG A 413 38.30 -10.50 7.73
C ARG A 413 37.22 -9.76 8.54
N VAL A 414 35.96 -9.93 8.13
CA VAL A 414 34.79 -9.40 8.85
C VAL A 414 34.06 -10.57 9.49
N VAL A 415 33.84 -10.48 10.80
CA VAL A 415 32.95 -11.37 11.55
C VAL A 415 31.51 -11.01 11.17
N LEU A 416 30.79 -11.97 10.59
CA LEU A 416 29.39 -11.84 10.20
C LEU A 416 28.49 -11.89 11.44
N GLY A 417 27.90 -10.75 11.81
CA GLY A 417 26.72 -10.67 12.67
C GLY A 417 25.51 -10.18 11.87
N PRO A 418 24.27 -10.57 12.22
CA PRO A 418 23.08 -10.25 11.44
C PRO A 418 22.81 -8.73 11.41
N ARG A 419 22.68 -8.18 10.20
CA ARG A 419 22.37 -6.77 9.95
C ARG A 419 20.85 -6.56 10.00
N ARG A 420 20.39 -5.59 10.80
CA ARG A 420 18.97 -5.28 11.02
C ARG A 420 18.53 -4.10 10.17
N PHE A 421 17.32 -4.19 9.61
CA PHE A 421 16.65 -3.15 8.83
C PHE A 421 15.61 -2.44 9.70
N PHE A 422 15.61 -1.10 9.72
CA PHE A 422 14.55 -0.31 10.37
C PHE A 422 14.20 0.91 9.50
N ALA A 423 12.91 1.03 9.17
CA ALA A 423 12.33 2.27 8.68
C ALA A 423 11.35 2.77 9.75
N ARG A 424 11.57 3.99 10.26
CA ARG A 424 10.71 4.62 11.27
C ARG A 424 10.19 5.95 10.75
N GLN A 425 8.92 6.22 10.99
CA GLN A 425 8.33 7.54 10.83
C GLN A 425 8.43 8.27 12.17
N LEU A 426 9.17 9.37 12.21
CA LEU A 426 9.17 10.32 13.33
C LEU A 426 8.67 11.64 12.77
N GLU A 427 7.53 12.13 13.26
CA GLU A 427 7.06 13.51 13.07
C GLU A 427 7.29 14.14 11.68
N ARG A 428 6.93 13.42 10.61
CA ARG A 428 7.05 13.81 9.17
C ARG A 428 8.39 13.54 8.49
N GLU A 429 9.34 12.91 9.16
CA GLU A 429 10.58 12.43 8.56
C GLU A 429 10.57 10.91 8.42
N LEU A 430 10.89 10.44 7.22
CA LEU A 430 11.20 9.03 6.97
C LEU A 430 12.66 8.84 7.34
N VAL A 431 12.94 8.29 8.51
CA VAL A 431 14.31 7.94 8.89
C VAL A 431 14.55 6.49 8.53
N VAL A 432 15.33 6.28 7.46
CA VAL A 432 15.81 4.96 7.05
C VAL A 432 17.20 4.77 7.63
N PHE A 433 17.33 3.84 8.58
CA PHE A 433 18.63 3.51 9.15
C PHE A 433 19.36 2.50 8.26
N TRP A 434 20.55 2.89 7.81
CA TRP A 434 21.46 2.01 7.07
C TRP A 434 22.61 1.58 7.99
N PRO A 435 22.89 0.27 8.16
CA PRO A 435 24.17 -0.17 8.69
C PRO A 435 25.19 -0.11 7.55
N SER A 436 25.85 1.04 7.36
CA SER A 436 26.86 1.17 6.32
C SER A 436 28.13 0.45 6.74
N SER A 437 28.62 -0.36 5.80
CA SER A 437 30.01 -0.72 5.67
C SER A 437 30.92 0.46 6.04
N ILE A 438 31.64 0.31 7.16
CA ILE A 438 32.91 0.95 7.50
C ILE A 438 33.17 2.27 6.73
N SER A 439 32.36 3.29 6.99
CA SER A 439 32.74 4.71 6.90
C SER A 439 31.54 5.53 7.38
N HIS A 440 31.79 6.43 8.33
CA HIS A 440 30.78 7.29 8.92
C HIS A 440 30.15 8.19 7.86
N ASN A 441 28.87 7.97 7.56
CA ASN A 441 27.98 8.97 6.97
C ASN A 441 26.52 8.59 7.29
N CYS A 442 25.93 9.28 8.26
CA CYS A 442 24.49 9.31 8.48
C CYS A 442 23.88 10.29 7.49
N THR A 443 23.00 9.84 6.60
CA THR A 443 22.16 10.74 5.80
C THR A 443 20.88 11.04 6.58
N TYR A 444 20.76 12.26 7.10
CA TYR A 444 19.54 12.80 7.69
C TYR A 444 18.54 13.18 6.58
N MET A 445 17.25 12.88 6.77
CA MET A 445 16.16 13.35 5.91
C MET A 445 15.55 14.62 6.50
N ASP A 446 16.22 15.76 6.35
CA ASP A 446 15.76 17.03 6.90
C ASP A 446 14.57 17.58 6.07
N SER A 447 13.42 17.75 6.73
CA SER A 447 12.23 18.37 6.13
C SER A 447 12.34 19.90 6.19
N GLY A 448 13.07 20.49 5.25
CA GLY A 448 13.26 21.95 5.17
C GLY A 448 11.96 22.74 5.04
N LEU A 449 11.38 23.14 6.17
CA LEU A 449 10.40 24.22 6.34
C LEU A 449 10.59 24.84 7.73
N SER A 450 11.58 25.73 7.89
CA SER A 450 11.59 26.70 8.98
C SER A 450 11.36 28.09 8.40
N ALA A 451 10.14 28.61 8.63
CA ALA A 451 9.79 29.98 8.35
C ALA A 451 10.32 30.88 9.48
N CYS A 452 10.95 31.98 9.11
CA CYS A 452 11.46 33.00 10.00
C CYS A 452 10.36 33.56 10.93
N ALA A 453 10.63 33.61 12.24
CA ALA A 453 9.97 34.52 13.16
C ALA A 453 11.03 35.07 14.13
N GLY A 454 11.49 36.30 13.88
CA GLY A 454 12.29 37.06 14.84
C GLY A 454 11.38 37.67 15.91
N PRO A 455 11.85 37.82 17.16
CA PRO A 455 11.11 38.58 18.17
C PRO A 455 11.55 40.05 18.19
N LEU A 456 10.64 40.95 17.79
CA LEU A 456 10.44 42.26 18.45
C LEU A 456 9.57 41.95 19.69
N GLY A 457 9.77 42.38 20.93
CA GLY A 457 10.70 43.27 21.64
C GLY A 457 10.07 43.54 23.02
N GLY A 458 10.86 43.98 24.01
CA GLY A 458 10.35 44.67 25.21
C GLY A 458 10.66 44.05 26.58
N LEU A 459 11.79 44.44 27.17
CA LEU A 459 11.85 45.40 28.30
C LEU A 459 13.21 46.10 28.31
#